data_AF-A0A843CIZ4-F1
#
_entry.id   AF-A0A843CIZ4-F1
#
_cell.length_a   1.000
_cell.length_b   1.000
_cell.length_c   1.000
_cell.angle_alpha   90.00
_cell.angle_beta   90.00
_cell.angle_gamma   90.00
#
_symmetry.space_group_name_H-M   'P 1'
#
loop_
_entity.id
_entity.type
_entity.pdbx_description
1 polymer ?
#
loop_
_entity_poly.entity_id
_entity_poly.type
_entity_poly.pdbx_seq_one_letter_code
_entity_poly.pdbx_strand_id
1 'polypeptide(L)' 'MHSTLVRDGGIIAFRDMFERTVDPSVKVRTFWDQVKSNYKQDEIVKDWKQGWGGIGVIHQKT' A
#
# COMPACT_ATOMS: atom_id res chain seq x y z
N MET A 1 12.72 -22.00 5.01
CA MET A 1 12.70 -20.53 5.14
C MET A 1 12.02 -19.99 3.91
N HIS A 2 10.84 -19.39 4.05
CA HIS A 2 10.23 -18.67 2.95
C HIS A 2 11.04 -17.39 2.76
N SER A 3 11.90 -17.36 1.74
CA SER A 3 12.63 -16.16 1.34
C SER A 3 11.62 -15.05 1.05
N THR A 4 11.96 -13.81 1.41
CA THR A 4 11.23 -12.64 0.93
C THR A 4 11.16 -12.72 -0.60
N LEU A 5 9.95 -12.69 -1.18
CA LEU A 5 9.79 -12.73 -2.65
C LEU A 5 10.39 -11.49 -3.32
N VAL A 6 10.71 -10.47 -2.52
CA VAL A 6 11.31 -9.22 -2.94
C VAL A 6 12.67 -9.11 -2.26
N ARG A 7 13.71 -8.97 -3.10
CA ARG A 7 15.09 -8.76 -2.66
C ARG A 7 15.25 -7.47 -1.85
N ASP A 8 16.36 -7.37 -1.13
CA ASP A 8 16.77 -6.15 -0.44
C ASP A 8 16.92 -4.98 -1.43
N GLY A 9 16.51 -3.79 -0.99
CA GLY A 9 16.35 -2.61 -1.83
C GLY A 9 15.26 -2.72 -2.92
N GLY A 10 14.48 -3.81 -2.95
CA GLY A 10 13.33 -3.97 -3.84
C GLY A 10 12.13 -3.13 -3.39
N ILE A 11 11.15 -2.99 -4.28
CA ILE A 11 9.97 -2.14 -4.09
C ILE A 11 8.70 -2.98 -4.29
N ILE A 12 7.69 -2.75 -3.45
CA ILE A 12 6.34 -3.30 -3.62
C ILE A 12 5.37 -2.12 -3.78
N ALA A 13 4.54 -2.16 -4.83
CA ALA A 13 3.55 -1.15 -5.13
C ALA A 13 2.12 -1.73 -5.02
N PHE A 14 1.32 -1.14 -4.15
CA PHE A 14 -0.10 -1.44 -3.96
C PHE A 14 -0.93 -0.43 -4.75
N ARG A 15 -1.75 -0.93 -5.68
CA ARG A 15 -2.70 -0.10 -6.44
C ARG A 15 -4.03 -0.01 -5.69
N ASP A 16 -4.76 1.06 -5.95
CA ASP A 16 -6.12 1.28 -5.44
C ASP A 16 -6.18 1.33 -3.91
N MET A 17 -5.58 2.36 -3.30
CA MET A 17 -5.47 2.49 -1.83
C MET A 17 -6.70 3.05 -1.12
N PHE A 18 -7.71 3.50 -1.87
CA PHE A 18 -8.93 4.06 -1.29
C PHE A 18 -9.90 2.95 -0.92
N GLU A 19 -10.73 3.22 0.09
CA GLU A 19 -11.79 2.29 0.47
C GLU A 19 -12.74 2.04 -0.70
N ARG A 20 -13.08 0.77 -0.94
CA ARG A 20 -14.05 0.41 -1.96
C ARG A 20 -15.45 0.73 -1.47
N THR A 21 -16.15 1.57 -2.20
CA THR A 21 -17.58 1.86 -1.94
C THR A 21 -18.49 0.68 -2.31
N VAL A 22 -18.08 -0.11 -3.31
CA VAL A 22 -18.86 -1.27 -3.81
C VAL A 22 -18.87 -2.46 -2.87
N ASP A 23 -17.83 -2.61 -2.05
CA ASP A 23 -17.74 -3.67 -1.04
C ASP A 23 -16.96 -3.15 0.17
N PRO A 24 -17.66 -2.54 1.15
CA PRO A 24 -17.04 -2.02 2.36
C PRO A 24 -16.46 -3.11 3.28
N SER A 25 -16.68 -4.39 3.00
CA SER A 25 -16.05 -5.49 3.75
C SER A 25 -14.56 -5.60 3.39
N VAL A 26 -14.16 -5.13 2.20
CA VAL A 26 -12.78 -5.08 1.75
C VAL A 26 -12.07 -3.87 2.37
N LYS A 27 -11.40 -4.09 3.51
CA LYS A 27 -10.73 -3.07 4.31
C LYS A 27 -9.36 -2.64 3.76
N VAL A 28 -9.36 -2.07 2.54
CA VAL A 28 -8.11 -1.72 1.85
C VAL A 28 -7.28 -0.73 2.65
N ARG A 29 -7.91 0.33 3.18
CA ARG A 29 -7.16 1.36 3.91
C ARG A 29 -6.62 0.84 5.22
N THR A 30 -7.42 0.06 5.95
CA THR A 30 -6.98 -0.58 7.19
C THR A 30 -5.77 -1.50 6.94
N PHE A 31 -5.81 -2.31 5.88
CA PHE A 31 -4.68 -3.17 5.51
C PHE A 31 -3.43 -2.33 5.18
N TRP A 32 -3.59 -1.28 4.38
CA TRP A 32 -2.48 -0.40 4.04
C TRP A 32 -1.87 0.29 5.27
N ASP A 33 -2.70 0.80 6.18
CA ASP A 33 -2.24 1.45 7.41
C ASP A 33 -1.45 0.47 8.32
N GLN A 34 -1.86 -0.81 8.36
CA GLN A 34 -1.11 -1.86 9.05
C GLN A 34 0.26 -2.12 8.40
N VAL A 35 0.28 -2.32 7.07
CA VAL A 35 1.51 -2.62 6.34
C VAL A 35 2.50 -1.46 6.44
N LYS A 36 2.09 -0.25 6.08
CA LYS A 36 2.98 0.90 5.91
C LYS A 36 3.69 1.33 7.20
N SER A 37 3.10 1.05 8.36
CA SER A 37 3.69 1.37 9.67
C SER A 37 5.04 0.69 9.95
N ASN A 38 5.34 -0.39 9.21
CA ASN A 38 6.54 -1.21 9.42
C ASN A 38 7.66 -0.96 8.40
N TYR A 39 7.43 -0.10 7.40
CA TYR A 39 8.34 0.09 6.28
C TYR A 39 8.55 1.56 5.95
N LYS A 40 9.66 1.87 5.28
CA LYS A 40 9.76 3.14 4.54
C LYS A 40 8.74 3.10 3.41
N GLN A 41 7.94 4.16 3.31
CA GLN A 41 6.77 4.19 2.45
C GLN A 41 6.61 5.53 1.72
N ASP A 42 5.99 5.49 0.55
CA ASP A 42 5.49 6.65 -0.18
C ASP A 42 4.02 6.44 -0.57
N GLU A 43 3.19 7.48 -0.47
CA GLU A 43 1.82 7.49 -0.97
C GLU A 43 1.73 8.42 -2.17
N ILE A 44 1.50 7.86 -3.36
CA ILE A 44 1.29 8.61 -4.60
C ILE A 44 -0.22 8.82 -4.77
N VAL A 45 -0.69 9.95 -4.26
CA VAL A 45 -2.11 10.35 -4.30
C VAL A 45 -2.21 11.79 -4.79
N LYS A 46 -3.02 12.02 -5.83
CA LYS A 46 -3.23 13.37 -6.38
C LYS A 46 -4.11 14.22 -5.46
N ASP A 47 -5.25 13.68 -5.02
CA ASP A 47 -6.14 14.32 -4.04
C ASP A 47 -6.84 13.25 -3.18
N TRP A 48 -6.75 13.38 -1.86
CA TRP A 48 -7.42 12.49 -0.91
C TRP A 48 -8.96 12.62 -0.91
N LYS A 49 -9.49 13.68 -1.52
CA LYS A 49 -10.94 13.87 -1.68
C LYS A 49 -11.50 13.26 -2.97
N GLN A 50 -10.65 12.79 -3.88
CA GLN A 50 -11.11 12.23 -5.15
C GLN A 50 -11.88 10.90 -4.99
N GLY A 51 -11.65 10.20 -3.87
CA GLY A 51 -12.42 9.01 -3.48
C GLY A 51 -12.06 7.70 -4.18
N TRP A 52 -11.06 7.68 -5.07
CA TRP A 52 -10.62 6.46 -5.76
C TRP A 52 -9.15 6.53 -6.22
N GLY A 53 -8.54 5.37 -6.45
CA GLY A 53 -7.20 5.24 -7.06
C GLY A 53 -6.04 5.29 -6.07
N GLY A 54 -4.93 5.94 -6.42
CA GLY A 54 -3.74 6.06 -5.58
C GLY A 54 -2.84 4.82 -5.58
N ILE A 55 -1.55 5.04 -5.31
CA ILE A 55 -0.53 3.98 -5.22
C ILE A 55 0.26 4.11 -3.93
N GLY A 56 0.34 3.01 -3.17
CA GLY A 56 1.17 2.90 -1.98
C GLY A 56 2.43 2.15 -2.31
N VAL A 57 3.58 2.69 -1.94
CA VAL A 57 4.88 2.10 -2.21
C VAL A 57 5.55 1.78 -0.89
N ILE A 58 6.06 0.56 -0.74
CA ILE A 58 6.96 0.20 0.36
C ILE A 58 8.33 -0.19 -0.20
N HIS A 59 9.37 0.21 0.54
CA HIS A 59 10.76 -0.06 0.21
C HIS A 59 11.28 -1.15 1.15
N GLN A 60 11.79 -2.24 0.57
CA GLN A 60 12.50 -3.26 1.35
C GLN A 60 13.80 -2.69 1.89
N LYS A 61 14.19 -3.18 3.06
CA LYS A 61 15.44 -2.79 3.71
C LYS A 61 16.63 -3.07 2.78
N THR A 62 17.67 -2.25 2.90
CA THR A 62 18.95 -2.44 2.24
C THR A 62 19.90 -3.19 3.15
#